data_AF-I1BL49-F1
#
_entry.id   AF-I1BL49-F1
#
_cell.length_a   1.000
_cell.length_b   1.000
_cell.length_c   1.000
_cell.angle_alpha   90.00
_cell.angle_beta   90.00
_cell.angle_gamma   90.00
#
_symmetry.space_group_name_H-M   'P 1'
#
loop_
_entity.id
_entity.type
_entity.pdbx_description
1 polymer ?
#
loop_
_entity_poly.entity_id
_entity_poly.type
_entity_poly.pdbx_seq_one_letter_code
_entity_poly.pdbx_strand_id
1 'polypeptide(L)'
;MPNILIGATGSIATVKIPLIVNILKQSWEKISDPILHIELRNWADIMVIAPLDANTLGKIANGLCDNLLTCVLRAWNVTKPVVACPAMNTTCGDIGMGAMAEPQFIVDYTLNIINKQSG
;
A
#
# COMPACT_ATOMS: atom_id res chain seq x y z
N MET A 1 0.09 1.42 18.90
CA MET A 1 0.74 1.15 17.60
C MET A 1 -0.28 1.45 16.51
N PRO A 2 0.09 2.14 15.43
CA PRO A 2 -0.84 2.46 14.35
C PRO A 2 -1.27 1.20 13.59
N ASN A 3 -2.49 1.20 13.08
CA ASN A 3 -3.01 0.18 12.19
C ASN A 3 -2.50 0.43 10.76
N ILE A 4 -1.83 -0.55 10.17
CA ILE A 4 -1.22 -0.40 8.84
C ILE A 4 -1.97 -1.29 7.86
N LEU A 5 -2.54 -0.68 6.82
CA LEU A 5 -3.18 -1.41 5.72
C LEU A 5 -2.21 -1.57 4.56
N ILE A 6 -1.88 -2.81 4.21
CA ILE A 6 -0.98 -3.12 3.11
C ILE A 6 -1.78 -3.58 1.89
N GLY A 7 -1.68 -2.80 0.81
CA GLY A 7 -2.16 -3.16 -0.53
C GLY A 7 -1.02 -3.69 -1.39
N ALA A 8 -1.25 -4.82 -2.06
CA ALA A 8 -0.31 -5.39 -3.03
C ALA A 8 -1.00 -5.50 -4.39
N THR A 9 -0.28 -5.23 -5.48
CA THR A 9 -0.82 -5.32 -6.84
C THR A 9 -0.17 -6.43 -7.66
N GLY A 10 -0.51 -6.54 -8.95
CA GLY A 10 -0.09 -7.63 -9.84
C GLY A 10 1.36 -7.55 -10.34
N SER A 11 2.30 -7.07 -9.52
CA SER A 11 3.73 -7.07 -9.84
C SER A 11 4.40 -8.38 -9.40
N ILE A 12 5.50 -8.79 -10.07
CA ILE A 12 6.28 -9.96 -9.65
C ILE A 12 6.88 -9.77 -8.25
N ALA A 13 7.07 -8.52 -7.83
CA ALA A 13 7.55 -8.19 -6.49
C ALA A 13 6.58 -8.63 -5.37
N THR A 14 5.34 -9.01 -5.70
CA THR A 14 4.35 -9.52 -4.75
C THR A 14 4.79 -10.81 -4.07
N VAL A 15 5.76 -11.54 -4.64
CA VAL A 15 6.41 -12.69 -3.96
C VAL A 15 7.07 -12.30 -2.63
N LYS A 16 7.39 -11.00 -2.43
CA LYS A 16 8.02 -10.48 -1.21
C LYS A 16 7.00 -10.07 -0.13
N ILE A 17 5.69 -10.14 -0.40
CA ILE A 17 4.64 -9.77 0.56
C ILE A 17 4.71 -10.54 1.88
N PRO A 18 4.92 -11.88 1.90
CA PRO A 18 5.05 -12.60 3.16
C PRO A 18 6.20 -12.06 4.04
N LEU A 19 7.29 -11.58 3.42
CA LEU A 19 8.40 -10.96 4.15
C LEU A 19 7.99 -9.60 4.73
N ILE A 20 7.31 -8.75 3.94
CA ILE A 20 6.79 -7.46 4.40
C ILE A 20 5.78 -7.64 5.55
N VAL A 21 4.85 -8.60 5.42
CA VAL A 21 3.85 -8.91 6.46
C VAL A 21 4.51 -9.47 7.72
N ASN A 22 5.50 -10.37 7.58
CA ASN A 22 6.24 -10.89 8.73
C ASN A 22 7.01 -9.80 9.49
N ILE A 23 7.52 -8.80 8.78
CA ILE A 23 8.23 -7.66 9.39
C ILE A 23 7.22 -6.71 10.06
N LEU A 24 6.06 -6.48 9.46
CA LEU A 24 5.03 -5.56 9.98
C LEU A 24 4.04 -6.22 10.97
N LYS A 25 4.12 -7.55 11.18
CA LYS A 25 3.36 -8.37 12.15
C LYS A 25 1.88 -7.98 12.30
N GLN A 26 1.12 -7.96 11.21
CA GLN A 26 -0.34 -7.88 11.29
C GLN A 26 -0.99 -8.79 10.25
N SER A 27 -1.88 -9.66 10.72
CA SER A 27 -2.71 -10.56 9.91
C SER A 27 -4.17 -10.19 10.14
N TRP A 28 -4.95 -10.09 9.07
CA TRP A 28 -6.40 -9.91 9.14
C TRP A 28 -7.12 -11.15 8.60
N GLU A 29 -8.20 -11.55 9.25
CA GLU A 29 -9.09 -12.61 8.76
C GLU A 29 -10.22 -12.03 7.88
N LYS A 30 -10.75 -12.88 7.02
CA LYS A 30 -11.67 -12.55 5.92
C LYS A 30 -12.90 -11.75 6.40
N ILE A 31 -13.01 -10.48 6.02
CA ILE A 31 -14.24 -9.69 6.18
C ILE A 31 -15.12 -9.88 4.93
N SER A 32 -16.35 -10.35 5.13
CA SER A 32 -17.37 -10.43 4.09
C SER A 32 -18.47 -9.41 4.38
N ASP A 33 -18.19 -8.12 4.19
CA ASP A 33 -19.20 -7.07 4.34
C ASP A 33 -19.34 -6.20 3.08
N PRO A 34 -20.54 -5.70 2.76
CA PRO A 34 -20.81 -4.93 1.55
C PRO A 34 -20.15 -3.55 1.53
N ILE A 35 -19.61 -3.05 2.65
CA ILE A 35 -18.95 -1.74 2.79
C ILE A 35 -17.49 -1.86 3.24
N LEU A 36 -16.82 -2.97 2.89
CA LEU A 36 -15.45 -3.29 3.30
C LEU A 36 -14.42 -2.16 3.06
N HIS A 37 -14.53 -1.43 1.94
CA HIS A 37 -13.58 -0.38 1.61
C HIS A 37 -13.64 0.83 2.56
N ILE A 38 -14.81 1.13 3.13
CA ILE A 38 -14.97 2.20 4.13
C ILE A 38 -14.47 1.75 5.50
N GLU A 39 -14.73 0.49 5.87
CA GLU A 39 -14.25 -0.07 7.12
C GLU A 39 -12.73 -0.11 7.18
N LEU A 40 -12.09 -0.60 6.11
CA LEU A 40 -10.62 -0.61 5.99
C LEU A 40 -10.03 0.80 6.08
N ARG A 41 -10.67 1.77 5.43
CA ARG A 41 -10.29 3.19 5.46
C ARG A 41 -10.44 3.83 6.84
N ASN A 42 -11.45 3.43 7.60
CA ASN A 42 -11.65 3.91 8.96
C ASN A 42 -10.68 3.24 9.95
N TRP A 43 -10.47 1.93 9.82
CA TRP A 43 -9.59 1.13 10.69
C TRP A 43 -8.11 1.48 10.55
N ALA A 44 -7.63 1.70 9.32
CA ALA A 44 -6.23 1.92 9.04
C ALA A 44 -5.81 3.36 9.34
N ASP A 45 -4.70 3.55 10.06
CA ASP A 45 -4.09 4.85 10.28
C ASP A 45 -3.18 5.22 9.11
N ILE A 46 -2.57 4.21 8.47
CA ILE A 46 -1.63 4.36 7.35
C ILE A 46 -1.96 3.34 6.28
N MET A 47 -1.90 3.75 5.02
CA MET A 47 -1.98 2.85 3.86
C MET A 47 -0.60 2.70 3.22
N VAL A 48 -0.15 1.46 3.00
CA VAL A 48 1.08 1.14 2.27
C VAL A 48 0.71 0.34 1.03
N ILE A 49 1.05 0.83 -0.15
CA ILE A 49 0.83 0.13 -1.42
C ILE A 49 2.18 -0.30 -1.95
N ALA A 50 2.51 -1.56 -1.77
CA ALA A 50 3.80 -2.10 -2.16
C ALA A 50 3.69 -3.61 -2.45
N PRO A 51 4.04 -4.08 -3.65
CA PRO A 51 4.39 -3.28 -4.83
C PRO A 51 3.16 -2.59 -5.46
N LEU A 52 3.38 -1.42 -6.08
CA LEU A 52 2.41 -0.74 -6.95
C LEU A 52 2.82 -0.91 -8.42
N ASP A 53 1.96 -1.53 -9.23
CA ASP A 53 2.16 -1.70 -10.67
C ASP A 53 1.66 -0.50 -11.50
N ALA A 54 2.06 -0.49 -12.77
CA ALA A 54 1.73 0.57 -13.74
C ALA A 54 0.22 0.75 -13.92
N ASN A 55 -0.50 -0.37 -13.98
CA ASN A 55 -1.92 -0.41 -14.25
C ASN A 55 -2.71 0.23 -13.10
N THR A 56 -2.39 -0.15 -11.88
CA THR A 56 -3.03 0.38 -10.68
C THR A 56 -2.64 1.83 -10.47
N LEU A 57 -1.38 2.22 -10.72
CA LEU A 57 -0.97 3.62 -10.72
C LEU A 57 -1.78 4.45 -11.73
N GLY A 58 -1.95 3.95 -12.96
CA GLY A 58 -2.78 4.59 -13.98
C GLY A 58 -4.25 4.70 -13.58
N LYS A 59 -4.81 3.66 -12.96
CA LYS A 59 -6.19 3.70 -12.42
C LYS A 59 -6.34 4.75 -11.32
N ILE A 60 -5.41 4.79 -10.36
CA ILE A 60 -5.41 5.76 -9.27
C ILE A 60 -5.31 7.19 -9.82
N ALA A 61 -4.39 7.43 -10.76
CA ALA A 61 -4.19 8.74 -11.38
C ALA A 61 -5.45 9.24 -12.11
N ASN A 62 -6.23 8.33 -12.72
CA ASN A 62 -7.48 8.64 -13.39
C ASN A 62 -8.71 8.57 -12.46
N GLY A 63 -8.53 8.29 -11.17
CA GLY A 63 -9.63 8.18 -10.20
C GLY A 63 -10.54 6.97 -10.42
N LEU A 64 -10.07 5.92 -11.11
CA LEU A 64 -10.82 4.68 -11.34
C LEU A 64 -10.84 3.83 -10.06
N CYS A 65 -12.03 3.41 -9.64
CA CYS A 65 -12.27 2.59 -8.46
C CYS A 65 -13.00 1.29 -8.83
N ASP A 66 -12.28 0.38 -9.47
CA ASP A 66 -12.82 -0.87 -10.04
C ASP A 66 -12.48 -2.12 -9.21
N ASN A 67 -11.75 -1.98 -8.11
CA ASN A 67 -11.40 -3.07 -7.20
C ASN A 67 -11.26 -2.55 -5.76
N LEU A 68 -11.13 -3.46 -4.79
CA LEU A 68 -11.11 -3.11 -3.37
C LEU A 68 -10.00 -2.09 -3.03
N LEU A 69 -8.78 -2.30 -3.54
CA LEU A 69 -7.64 -1.43 -3.28
C LEU A 69 -7.89 -0.01 -3.79
N THR A 70 -8.35 0.11 -5.04
CA THR A 70 -8.63 1.40 -5.66
C THR A 70 -9.83 2.10 -5.03
N CYS A 71 -10.85 1.36 -4.59
CA CYS A 71 -11.98 1.89 -3.82
C CYS A 71 -11.55 2.43 -2.44
N VAL A 72 -10.72 1.70 -1.69
CA VAL A 72 -10.19 2.14 -0.39
C VAL A 72 -9.38 3.43 -0.55
N LEU A 73 -8.45 3.45 -1.52
CA LEU A 73 -7.60 4.62 -1.74
C LEU A 73 -8.42 5.83 -2.23
N ARG A 74 -9.44 5.60 -3.06
CA ARG A 74 -10.32 6.67 -3.54
C ARG A 74 -11.12 7.31 -2.41
N ALA A 75 -11.56 6.51 -1.44
CA ALA A 75 -12.27 6.97 -0.25
C ALA A 75 -11.32 7.47 0.86
N TRP A 76 -10.01 7.42 0.66
CA TRP A 76 -9.02 7.65 1.72
C TRP A 76 -9.13 9.03 2.35
N ASN A 77 -8.84 9.11 3.65
CA ASN A 77 -8.79 10.39 4.34
C ASN A 77 -7.43 11.04 4.08
N VAL A 78 -7.42 12.22 3.46
CA VAL A 78 -6.20 12.97 3.12
C VAL A 78 -5.35 13.36 4.33
N THR A 79 -5.91 13.34 5.55
CA THR A 79 -5.14 13.57 6.78
C THR A 79 -4.31 12.35 7.20
N LYS A 80 -4.62 11.16 6.66
CA LYS A 80 -3.90 9.90 6.93
C LYS A 80 -2.86 9.64 5.83
N PRO A 81 -1.62 9.27 6.16
CA PRO A 81 -0.56 9.13 5.18
C PRO A 81 -0.78 7.89 4.28
N VAL A 82 -0.40 8.03 3.01
CA VAL A 82 -0.33 6.94 2.05
C VAL A 82 1.10 6.81 1.56
N VAL A 83 1.65 5.61 1.67
CA VAL A 83 2.96 5.22 1.14
C VAL A 83 2.72 4.41 -0.11
N ALA A 84 3.25 4.84 -1.25
CA ALA A 84 3.20 4.08 -2.49
C ALA A 84 4.61 3.74 -2.94
N CYS A 85 4.86 2.46 -3.22
CA CYS A 85 6.14 1.96 -3.69
C CYS A 85 5.94 1.32 -5.07
N PRO A 86 6.11 2.10 -6.15
CA PRO A 86 6.12 1.57 -7.51
C PRO A 86 7.14 0.43 -7.63
N ALA A 87 6.74 -0.67 -8.24
CA ALA A 87 7.65 -1.76 -8.58
C ALA A 87 7.28 -2.30 -9.95
N MET A 88 7.96 -1.77 -10.95
CA MET A 88 7.69 -2.00 -12.35
C MET A 88 9.00 -2.33 -13.06
N ASN A 89 8.93 -2.82 -14.30
CA ASN A 89 10.15 -2.95 -15.10
C ASN A 89 10.74 -1.54 -15.33
N THR A 90 12.08 -1.43 -15.38
CA THR A 90 12.82 -0.24 -15.82
C THR A 90 12.24 0.41 -17.07
N THR A 91 11.75 -0.37 -18.05
CA THR A 91 11.10 0.13 -19.27
C THR A 91 9.82 0.90 -19.00
N CYS A 92 9.15 0.63 -17.88
CA CYS A 92 7.95 1.35 -17.45
C CYS A 92 8.26 2.57 -16.58
N GLY A 93 9.54 2.96 -16.45
CA GLY A 93 9.96 4.18 -15.75
C GLY A 93 10.40 3.97 -14.29
N ASP A 94 10.59 2.73 -13.85
CA ASP A 94 11.06 2.43 -12.48
C ASP A 94 12.59 2.53 -12.37
N ILE A 95 13.09 3.75 -12.14
CA ILE A 95 14.54 4.08 -12.11
C ILE A 95 14.99 4.75 -10.79
N GLY A 96 14.24 4.56 -9.70
CA GLY A 96 14.45 5.26 -8.42
C GLY A 96 14.79 4.35 -7.23
N MET A 97 15.01 4.99 -6.06
CA MET A 97 15.03 4.28 -4.77
C MET A 97 13.68 3.62 -4.53
N GLY A 98 13.67 2.30 -4.38
CA GLY A 98 12.44 1.49 -4.28
C GLY A 98 12.10 0.70 -5.55
N ALA A 99 12.88 0.86 -6.63
CA ALA A 99 12.78 -0.01 -7.79
C ALA A 99 12.82 -1.48 -7.36
N MET A 100 11.91 -2.30 -7.92
CA MET A 100 11.68 -3.71 -7.52
C MET A 100 11.05 -3.94 -6.13
N ALA A 101 10.50 -2.90 -5.48
CA ALA A 101 9.87 -2.97 -4.15
C ALA A 101 10.71 -3.74 -3.12
N GLU A 102 11.91 -3.24 -2.82
CA GLU A 102 12.73 -3.84 -1.77
C GLU A 102 12.05 -3.77 -0.39
N PRO A 103 11.81 -4.92 0.29
CA PRO A 103 11.03 -4.99 1.53
C PRO A 103 11.58 -4.13 2.65
N GLN A 104 12.89 -4.13 2.83
CA GLN A 104 13.54 -3.36 3.89
C GLN A 104 13.32 -1.86 3.69
N PHE A 105 13.39 -1.39 2.44
CA PHE A 105 13.14 0.01 2.12
C PHE A 105 11.69 0.42 2.42
N ILE A 106 10.73 -0.42 2.05
CA ILE A 106 9.30 -0.19 2.33
C ILE A 106 9.08 -0.09 3.84
N VAL A 107 9.69 -0.99 4.62
CA VAL A 107 9.60 -0.99 6.08
C VAL A 107 10.23 0.27 6.66
N ASP A 108 11.48 0.58 6.30
CA ASP A 108 12.21 1.74 6.85
C ASP A 108 11.49 3.05 6.54
N TYR A 109 10.97 3.19 5.32
CA TYR A 109 10.21 4.36 4.90
C TYR A 109 8.86 4.47 5.64
N THR A 110 8.15 3.35 5.80
CA THR A 110 6.90 3.29 6.56
C THR A 110 7.14 3.67 8.03
N LEU A 111 8.20 3.14 8.65
CA LEU A 111 8.60 3.46 10.02
C LEU A 111 8.98 4.93 10.19
N ASN A 112 9.68 5.52 9.21
CA ASN A 112 10.02 6.96 9.23
C ASN A 112 8.75 7.83 9.26
N ILE A 113 7.75 7.50 8.45
CA ILE A 113 6.47 8.21 8.41
C ILE A 113 5.71 8.05 9.73
N ILE A 114 5.65 6.83 10.27
CA ILE A 114 5.04 6.57 11.58
C ILE A 114 5.68 7.43 12.67
N ASN A 115 7.01 7.47 12.71
CA ASN A 115 7.75 8.24 13.71
C ASN A 115 7.56 9.75 13.56
N LYS A 116 7.44 10.27 12.33
CA LYS A 116 7.14 11.68 12.07
C LYS A 116 5.74 12.12 12.48
N GLN A 117 4.78 11.19 12.57
CA GLN A 117 3.43 11.51 13.06
C GLN A 117 3.31 11.45 14.59
N SER A 118 4.33 10.94 15.27
CA SER A 118 4.32 10.72 16.73
C SER A 118 5.06 11.82 17.51
N GLY A 119 5.58 12.85 16.84
CA GLY A 119 6.24 14.02 17.44
C GLY A 119 5.51 15.30 17.08
#